data_AF-A0A7Y6UL39-F1
#
_entry.id   AF-A0A7Y6UL39-F1
#
_cell.length_a   1.000
_cell.length_b   1.000
_cell.length_c   1.000
_cell.angle_alpha   90.00
_cell.angle_beta   90.00
_cell.angle_gamma   90.00
#
_symmetry.space_group_name_H-M   'P 1'
#
loop_
_entity.id
_entity.type
_entity.pdbx_description
1 polymer ?
#
loop_
_entity_poly.entity_id
_entity_poly.type
_entity_poly.pdbx_seq_one_letter_code
_entity_poly.pdbx_strand_id
1 'polypeptide(L)'
;AGNMVDLDSNPTKLLEVVTVGKQMLMTRGALTTFSIANDVSKYFAIIPAAFVGTYPQLGALNIMHLHSPTSAVLSAVIFNALIIVALIPIALRGLAVRAASAAVTLRRNILVFGAGGLILPFPFIKLIDVILSGLGLVS
;
A
#
# COMPACT_ATOMS: atom_id res chain seq x y z
N ALA A 1 27.28 -7.10 -27.12
CA ALA A 1 27.74 -7.84 -25.93
C ALA A 1 27.62 -6.93 -24.73
N GLY A 2 26.55 -7.07 -23.94
CA GLY A 2 26.32 -6.25 -22.75
C GLY A 2 26.71 -7.03 -21.50
N ASN A 3 28.00 -7.34 -21.35
CA ASN A 3 28.50 -7.96 -20.13
C ASN A 3 28.83 -6.86 -19.13
N MET A 4 28.49 -7.10 -17.86
CA MET A 4 28.87 -6.25 -16.73
C MET A 4 30.41 -6.21 -16.70
N VAL A 5 30.99 -5.05 -17.01
CA VAL A 5 32.45 -4.86 -16.95
C VAL A 5 32.79 -4.65 -15.48
N ASP A 6 33.35 -5.67 -14.85
CA ASP A 6 33.93 -5.55 -13.52
C ASP A 6 35.24 -4.77 -13.62
N LEU A 7 35.18 -3.46 -13.35
CA LEU A 7 36.31 -2.53 -13.45
C LEU A 7 37.38 -2.80 -12.38
N ASP A 8 37.04 -3.50 -11.30
CA ASP A 8 37.97 -3.89 -10.23
C ASP A 8 37.76 -5.37 -9.95
N SER A 9 38.52 -6.24 -10.62
CA SER A 9 38.40 -7.71 -10.61
C SER A 9 38.45 -8.33 -9.20
N ASN A 10 37.38 -8.18 -8.42
CA ASN A 10 37.29 -8.56 -7.03
C ASN A 10 36.01 -9.38 -6.82
N PRO A 11 36.13 -10.66 -6.45
CA PRO A 11 34.98 -11.56 -6.31
C PRO A 11 33.92 -11.07 -5.30
N THR A 12 34.28 -10.13 -4.42
CA THR A 12 33.36 -9.50 -3.45
C THR A 12 32.32 -8.59 -4.12
N LYS A 13 32.63 -7.99 -5.28
CA LYS A 13 31.68 -7.13 -6.01
C LYS A 13 30.48 -7.89 -6.57
N LEU A 14 30.67 -9.16 -6.95
CA LEU A 14 29.57 -10.02 -7.40
C LEU A 14 28.52 -10.22 -6.30
N LEU A 15 28.95 -10.35 -5.03
CA LEU A 15 28.04 -10.46 -3.89
C LEU A 15 27.26 -9.15 -3.65
N GLU A 16 27.90 -8.01 -3.85
CA GLU A 16 27.26 -6.70 -3.74
C GLU A 16 26.16 -6.53 -4.80
N VAL A 17 26.46 -6.86 -6.06
CA VAL A 17 25.49 -6.81 -7.16
C VAL A 17 24.28 -7.71 -6.89
N VAL A 18 24.51 -8.95 -6.41
CA VAL A 18 23.43 -9.88 -6.05
C VAL A 18 22.57 -9.32 -4.91
N THR A 19 23.19 -8.67 -3.93
CA THR A 19 22.49 -8.09 -2.77
C THR A 19 21.60 -6.92 -3.18
N VAL A 20 22.10 -6.02 -4.03
CA VAL A 20 21.31 -4.91 -4.58
C VAL A 20 20.16 -5.44 -5.43
N GLY A 21 20.39 -6.45 -6.28
CA GLY A 21 19.35 -7.11 -7.05
C GLY A 21 18.23 -7.71 -6.18
N LYS A 22 18.62 -8.41 -5.10
CA LYS A 22 17.68 -8.98 -4.13
C LYS A 22 16.86 -7.90 -3.42
N GLN A 23 17.49 -6.79 -3.02
CA GLN A 23 16.82 -5.65 -2.40
C GLN A 23 15.77 -5.05 -3.32
N MET A 24 16.10 -4.81 -4.59
CA MET A 24 15.16 -4.26 -5.58
C MET A 24 13.96 -5.17 -5.79
N LEU A 25 14.19 -6.48 -5.97
CA LEU A 25 13.12 -7.47 -6.16
C LEU A 25 12.21 -7.57 -4.92
N MET A 26 12.80 -7.60 -3.72
CA MET A 26 12.04 -7.67 -2.47
C MET A 26 11.20 -6.40 -2.23
N THR A 27 11.77 -5.23 -2.51
CA THR A 27 11.06 -3.94 -2.38
C THR A 27 9.87 -3.89 -3.33
N ARG A 28 10.08 -4.26 -4.61
CA ARG A 28 9.01 -4.29 -5.59
C ARG A 28 7.90 -5.26 -5.19
N GLY A 29 8.24 -6.48 -4.80
CA GLY A 29 7.26 -7.48 -4.36
C GLY A 29 6.43 -7.01 -3.16
N ALA A 30 7.10 -6.46 -2.14
CA ALA A 30 6.45 -5.92 -0.95
C ALA A 30 5.47 -4.77 -1.28
N LEU A 31 5.90 -3.81 -2.11
CA LEU A 31 5.06 -2.71 -2.54
C LEU A 31 3.87 -3.19 -3.37
N THR A 32 4.05 -4.18 -4.26
CA THR A 32 2.94 -4.79 -4.99
C THR A 32 1.94 -5.47 -4.05
N THR A 33 2.41 -6.25 -3.06
CA THR A 33 1.52 -6.87 -2.07
C THR A 33 0.75 -5.82 -1.26
N PHE A 34 1.44 -4.75 -0.83
CA PHE A 34 0.81 -3.64 -0.13
C PHE A 34 -0.27 -2.98 -0.97
N SER A 35 0.04 -2.61 -2.21
CA SER A 35 -0.90 -1.94 -3.11
C SER A 35 -2.14 -2.78 -3.41
N ILE A 36 -1.98 -4.09 -3.62
CA ILE A 36 -3.11 -5.00 -3.83
C ILE A 36 -3.99 -5.07 -2.58
N ALA A 37 -3.39 -5.28 -1.40
CA ALA A 37 -4.15 -5.34 -0.15
C ALA A 37 -4.86 -4.00 0.16
N ASN A 38 -4.21 -2.88 -0.15
CA ASN A 38 -4.76 -1.54 -0.05
C ASN A 38 -5.96 -1.31 -0.98
N ASP A 39 -5.94 -1.85 -2.20
CA ASP A 39 -7.08 -1.78 -3.11
C ASP A 39 -8.29 -2.52 -2.56
N VAL A 40 -8.09 -3.68 -1.92
CA VAL A 40 -9.16 -4.42 -1.24
C VAL A 40 -9.81 -3.58 -0.15
N SER A 41 -9.03 -2.89 0.68
CA SER A 41 -9.57 -2.04 1.76
C SER A 41 -10.40 -0.88 1.23
N LYS A 42 -9.98 -0.26 0.13
CA LYS A 42 -10.72 0.86 -0.49
C LYS A 42 -12.11 0.43 -0.98
N TYR A 43 -12.32 -0.83 -1.36
CA TYR A 43 -13.66 -1.30 -1.73
C TYR A 43 -14.66 -1.21 -0.58
N PHE A 44 -14.22 -1.35 0.69
CA PHE A 44 -15.10 -1.14 1.84
C PHE A 44 -15.53 0.31 2.04
N ALA A 45 -14.82 1.29 1.46
CA ALA A 45 -15.26 2.69 1.43
C ALA A 45 -16.18 2.95 0.24
N ILE A 46 -15.76 2.51 -0.95
CA ILE A 46 -16.39 2.89 -2.22
C ILE A 46 -17.68 2.13 -2.51
N ILE A 47 -17.72 0.81 -2.29
CA ILE A 47 -18.91 -0.01 -2.61
C ILE A 47 -20.16 0.47 -1.85
N PRO A 48 -20.16 0.59 -0.51
CA PRO A 48 -21.36 1.07 0.18
C PRO A 48 -21.72 2.49 -0.27
N ALA A 49 -20.74 3.39 -0.41
CA ALA A 49 -20.98 4.77 -0.83
C ALA A 49 -21.61 4.87 -2.24
N ALA A 50 -21.06 4.14 -3.21
CA ALA A 50 -21.48 4.22 -4.61
C ALA A 50 -22.88 3.63 -4.84
N PHE A 51 -23.29 2.65 -4.03
CA PHE A 51 -24.50 1.86 -4.30
C PHE A 51 -25.60 2.01 -3.26
N VAL A 52 -25.39 2.64 -2.09
CA VAL A 52 -26.43 2.76 -1.05
C VAL A 52 -27.69 3.49 -1.51
N GLY A 53 -27.58 4.41 -2.49
CA GLY A 53 -28.73 5.08 -3.09
C GLY A 53 -29.64 4.16 -3.91
N THR A 54 -29.10 3.07 -4.46
CA THR A 54 -29.84 2.08 -5.27
C THR A 54 -30.17 0.83 -4.46
N TYR A 55 -29.24 0.38 -3.62
CA TYR A 55 -29.33 -0.81 -2.79
C TYR A 55 -29.03 -0.44 -1.33
N PRO A 56 -30.03 0.01 -0.55
CA PRO A 56 -29.83 0.45 0.83
C PRO A 56 -29.22 -0.61 1.74
N GLN A 57 -29.41 -1.91 1.43
CA GLN A 57 -28.83 -3.00 2.22
C GLN A 57 -27.30 -2.98 2.20
N LEU A 58 -26.67 -2.42 1.15
CA LEU A 58 -25.22 -2.27 1.08
C LEU A 58 -24.67 -1.24 2.08
N GLY A 59 -25.54 -0.41 2.69
CA GLY A 59 -25.15 0.45 3.82
C GLY A 59 -24.57 -0.34 5.00
N ALA A 60 -24.97 -1.61 5.18
CA ALA A 60 -24.40 -2.48 6.20
C ALA A 60 -22.92 -2.83 5.97
N LEU A 61 -22.42 -2.66 4.75
CA LEU A 61 -20.99 -2.84 4.41
C LEU A 61 -20.15 -1.60 4.72
N ASN A 62 -20.76 -0.50 5.17
CA ASN A 62 -20.04 0.68 5.65
C ASN A 62 -19.43 0.42 7.04
N ILE A 63 -18.44 -0.48 7.08
CA ILE A 63 -17.74 -0.88 8.32
C ILE A 63 -17.03 0.33 8.95
N MET A 64 -16.56 1.27 8.12
CA MET A 64 -15.91 2.51 8.57
C MET A 64 -16.90 3.57 9.09
N HIS A 65 -18.21 3.36 8.92
CA HIS A 65 -19.26 4.31 9.29
C HIS A 65 -18.99 5.72 8.74
N LEU A 66 -18.61 5.82 7.46
CA LEU A 66 -18.33 7.09 6.77
C LEU A 66 -19.60 7.96 6.70
N HIS A 67 -19.42 9.27 6.77
CA HIS A 67 -20.51 10.24 7.01
C HIS A 67 -21.55 10.30 5.87
N SER A 68 -21.09 10.43 4.63
CA SER A 68 -21.95 10.50 3.44
C SER A 68 -21.30 9.80 2.24
N PRO A 69 -22.06 9.39 1.21
CA PRO A 69 -21.49 8.83 -0.01
C PRO A 69 -20.42 9.71 -0.66
N THR A 70 -20.66 11.02 -0.68
CA THR A 70 -19.75 12.01 -1.28
C THR A 70 -18.45 12.11 -0.48
N SER A 71 -18.53 12.24 0.84
CA SER A 71 -17.37 12.32 1.73
C SER A 71 -16.56 11.02 1.73
N ALA A 72 -17.22 9.86 1.63
CA ALA A 72 -16.55 8.56 1.50
C ALA A 72 -15.70 8.45 0.22
N VAL A 73 -16.26 8.84 -0.93
CA VAL A 73 -15.52 8.84 -2.21
C VAL A 73 -14.36 9.82 -2.17
N LEU A 74 -14.58 11.05 -1.68
CA LEU A 74 -13.52 12.05 -1.54
C LEU A 74 -12.40 11.58 -0.61
N SER A 75 -12.75 11.01 0.54
CA SER A 75 -11.77 10.49 1.51
C SER A 75 -10.91 9.39 0.92
N ALA A 76 -11.51 8.45 0.18
CA ALA A 76 -10.79 7.38 -0.49
C ALA A 76 -9.86 7.90 -1.61
N VAL A 77 -10.28 8.92 -2.37
CA VAL A 77 -9.45 9.56 -3.41
C VAL A 77 -8.28 10.33 -2.80
N ILE A 78 -8.52 11.14 -1.76
CA ILE A 78 -7.46 11.87 -1.04
C ILE A 78 -6.45 10.88 -0.44
N PHE A 79 -6.93 9.82 0.20
CA PHE A 79 -6.05 8.78 0.74
C PHE A 79 -5.17 8.15 -0.34
N ASN A 80 -5.71 7.87 -1.55
CA ASN A 80 -4.92 7.36 -2.67
C ASN A 80 -3.80 8.32 -3.09
N ALA A 81 -4.07 9.62 -3.12
CA ALA A 81 -3.04 10.62 -3.41
C ALA A 81 -1.94 10.64 -2.33
N LEU A 82 -2.32 10.59 -1.05
CA LEU A 82 -1.39 10.63 0.07
C LEU A 82 -0.54 9.36 0.18
N ILE A 83 -1.13 8.17 -0.05
CA ILE A 83 -0.41 6.91 0.11
C ILE A 83 0.71 6.76 -0.93
N ILE A 84 0.53 7.28 -2.15
CA ILE A 84 1.59 7.30 -3.17
C ILE A 84 2.80 8.09 -2.66
N VAL A 85 2.59 9.30 -2.15
CA VAL A 85 3.66 10.14 -1.59
C VAL A 85 4.35 9.45 -0.42
N ALA A 86 3.58 8.79 0.45
CA ALA A 86 4.13 8.05 1.59
C ALA A 86 4.97 6.82 1.18
N LEU A 87 4.67 6.18 0.05
CA LEU A 87 5.39 4.99 -0.43
C LEU A 87 6.66 5.32 -1.23
N ILE A 88 6.78 6.53 -1.81
CA ILE A 88 7.96 6.94 -2.59
C ILE A 88 9.27 6.76 -1.81
N PRO A 89 9.41 7.21 -0.54
CA PRO A 89 10.64 7.01 0.22
C PRO A 89 11.03 5.54 0.39
N ILE A 90 10.03 4.66 0.54
CA ILE A 90 10.24 3.21 0.69
C ILE A 90 10.74 2.62 -0.64
N ALA A 91 10.15 3.05 -1.76
CA ALA A 91 10.57 2.63 -3.09
C ALA A 91 12.01 3.05 -3.42
N LEU A 92 12.42 4.24 -2.99
CA LEU A 92 13.77 4.78 -3.25
C LEU A 92 14.85 4.21 -2.32
N ARG A 93 14.55 4.05 -1.02
CA ARG A 93 15.52 3.51 -0.04
C ARG A 93 15.68 1.99 -0.16
N GLY A 94 14.63 1.31 -0.60
CA GLY A 94 14.56 -0.15 -0.63
C GLY A 94 14.46 -0.79 0.75
N LEU A 95 14.07 -2.05 0.79
CA LEU A 95 13.94 -2.84 2.01
C LEU A 95 15.28 -3.44 2.44
N ALA A 96 15.60 -3.32 3.73
CA ALA A 96 16.77 -3.95 4.29
C ALA A 96 16.73 -5.48 4.10
N VAL A 97 17.72 -6.01 3.38
CA VAL A 97 17.86 -7.45 3.15
C VAL A 97 18.40 -8.09 4.42
N ARG A 98 17.63 -8.98 5.04
CA ARG A 98 18.13 -9.85 6.11
C ARG A 98 18.55 -11.20 5.55
N ALA A 99 19.61 -11.77 6.12
CA ALA A 99 20.04 -13.14 5.84
C ALA A 99 19.00 -14.12 6.41
N ALA A 100 18.08 -14.55 5.55
CA ALA A 100 17.09 -15.59 5.82
C ALA A 100 16.77 -16.32 4.51
N SER A 101 16.19 -17.51 4.61
CA SER A 101 15.73 -18.25 3.44
C SER A 101 14.68 -17.44 2.66
N ALA A 102 14.61 -17.67 1.35
CA ALA A 102 13.67 -16.97 0.48
C ALA A 102 12.22 -17.15 0.95
N ALA A 103 11.85 -18.37 1.35
CA ALA A 103 10.50 -18.69 1.83
C ALA A 103 10.12 -17.92 3.11
N VAL A 104 11.03 -17.85 4.10
CA VAL A 104 10.79 -17.12 5.35
C VAL A 104 10.65 -15.62 5.09
N THR A 105 11.52 -15.07 4.24
CA THR A 105 11.50 -13.64 3.91
C THR A 105 10.24 -13.27 3.13
N LEU A 106 9.83 -14.11 2.17
CA LEU A 106 8.61 -13.92 1.39
C LEU A 106 7.37 -13.94 2.28
N ARG A 107 7.24 -14.95 3.15
CA ARG A 107 6.11 -15.05 4.08
C ARG A 107 6.04 -13.83 5.00
N ARG A 108 7.18 -13.38 5.53
CA ARG A 108 7.23 -12.19 6.39
C ARG A 108 6.80 -10.94 5.64
N ASN A 109 7.30 -10.74 4.42
CA ASN A 109 6.93 -9.58 3.62
C ASN A 109 5.45 -9.60 3.25
N ILE A 110 4.90 -10.74 2.84
CA ILE A 110 3.46 -10.87 2.54
C ILE A 110 2.63 -10.57 3.79
N LEU A 111 3.01 -11.10 4.96
CA LEU A 111 2.29 -10.84 6.19
C LEU A 111 2.34 -9.36 6.59
N VAL A 112 3.53 -8.74 6.58
CA VAL A 112 3.69 -7.35 7.03
C VAL A 112 3.06 -6.36 6.03
N PHE A 113 3.40 -6.48 4.74
CA PHE A 113 2.90 -5.55 3.72
C PHE A 113 1.47 -5.86 3.30
N GLY A 114 1.04 -7.12 3.31
CA GLY A 114 -0.34 -7.50 3.06
C GLY A 114 -1.26 -7.08 4.20
N ALA A 115 -0.93 -7.41 5.45
CA ALA A 115 -1.75 -6.95 6.59
C ALA A 115 -1.68 -5.42 6.75
N GLY A 116 -0.50 -4.82 6.55
CA GLY A 116 -0.34 -3.37 6.56
C GLY A 116 -1.20 -2.69 5.48
N GLY A 117 -1.15 -3.20 4.24
CA GLY A 117 -1.97 -2.69 3.15
C GLY A 117 -3.46 -2.88 3.39
N LEU A 118 -3.86 -3.95 4.08
CA LEU A 118 -5.26 -4.20 4.41
C LEU A 118 -5.76 -3.28 5.54
N ILE A 119 -4.99 -3.12 6.62
CA ILE A 119 -5.47 -2.48 7.85
C ILE A 119 -5.26 -0.97 7.81
N LEU A 120 -4.12 -0.49 7.31
CA LEU A 120 -3.74 0.93 7.35
C LEU A 120 -4.74 1.88 6.67
N PRO A 121 -5.41 1.53 5.55
CA PRO A 121 -6.37 2.42 4.91
C PRO A 121 -7.57 2.77 5.79
N PHE A 122 -8.05 1.83 6.63
CA PHE A 122 -9.27 2.03 7.43
C PHE A 122 -9.22 3.27 8.34
N PRO A 123 -8.24 3.41 9.26
CA PRO A 123 -8.17 4.58 10.12
C PRO A 123 -7.85 5.87 9.35
N PHE A 124 -7.06 5.79 8.27
CA PHE A 124 -6.69 6.98 7.49
C PHE A 124 -7.87 7.53 6.68
N ILE A 125 -8.61 6.68 5.98
CA ILE A 125 -9.83 7.08 5.25
C ILE A 125 -10.84 7.66 6.23
N LYS A 126 -11.04 7.00 7.38
CA LYS A 126 -11.95 7.50 8.42
C LYS A 126 -11.53 8.86 8.97
N LEU A 127 -10.24 9.07 9.19
CA LEU A 127 -9.71 10.35 9.68
C LEU A 127 -9.97 11.47 8.67
N ILE A 128 -9.73 11.21 7.37
CA ILE A 128 -10.01 12.19 6.31
C ILE A 128 -11.51 12.51 6.27
N ASP A 129 -12.38 11.50 6.34
CA ASP A 129 -13.83 11.65 6.37
C ASP A 129 -14.28 12.55 7.53
N VAL A 130 -13.79 12.27 8.75
CA VAL A 130 -14.09 13.07 9.93
C VAL A 130 -13.61 14.51 9.80
N ILE A 131 -12.43 14.75 9.19
CA ILE A 131 -11.93 16.11 8.95
C ILE A 131 -12.82 16.84 7.93
N LEU A 132 -13.20 16.19 6.83
CA LEU A 132 -14.06 16.79 5.80
C LEU A 132 -15.44 17.14 6.35
N SER A 133 -16.07 16.21 7.08
CA SER A 133 -17.39 16.42 7.68
C SER A 133 -17.34 17.43 8.82
N GLY A 134 -16.31 17.37 9.68
CA GLY A 134 -16.14 18.28 10.81
C GLY A 134 -15.89 19.73 10.39
N LEU A 135 -15.24 19.94 9.25
CA LEU A 135 -15.05 21.27 8.66
C LEU A 135 -16.22 21.73 7.78
N GLY A 136 -17.27 20.90 7.61
CA GLY A 136 -18.42 21.22 6.77
C GLY A 136 -18.07 21.35 5.28
N LEU A 137 -16.96 20.74 4.84
CA LEU A 137 -16.50 20.81 3.44
C LEU A 137 -17.37 19.96 2.51
N VAL A 138 -18.09 18.99 3.08
CA VAL A 138 -18.94 18.05 2.36
C VAL A 138 -20.13 17.67 3.25
N SER A 139 -21.32 17.62 2.65
CA SER A 139 -22.58 17.17 3.28
C SER A 139 -22.88 15.70 2.99
#